data_AF-A0A173XIH0-F1
#
_entry.id   AF-A0A173XIH0-F1
#
_cell.length_a   1.000
_cell.length_b   1.000
_cell.length_c   1.000
_cell.angle_alpha   90.00
_cell.angle_beta   90.00
_cell.angle_gamma   90.00
#
_symmetry.space_group_name_H-M   'P 1'
#
loop_
_entity.id
_entity.type
_entity.pdbx_description
1 polymer ?
#
loop_
_entity_poly.entity_id
_entity_poly.type
_entity_poly.pdbx_seq_one_letter_code
_entity_poly.pdbx_strand_id
1 'polypeptide(L)'
;MQDLIIYFGVGIASAGTVVGLIAFCLHRKKKKKVAFYIESFNNYFRKNRDIRLTMLSMLKKYKKRSKEAQALKAGLYYLDNSILQDYDSALSYISYLFDDDGIDQLHNKCIKIVWKMRQDVKALPKIEDTETEEGLS
;
A
#
# COMPACT_ATOMS: atom_id res chain seq x y z
N MET A 1 -3.25 -56.96 -12.49
CA MET A 1 -2.24 -55.88 -12.47
C MET A 1 -2.70 -54.59 -13.17
N GLN A 2 -3.54 -54.65 -14.21
CA GLN A 2 -4.05 -53.44 -14.90
C GLN A 2 -5.01 -52.60 -14.04
N ASP A 3 -5.91 -53.20 -13.26
CA ASP A 3 -6.85 -52.45 -12.40
C ASP A 3 -6.17 -51.63 -11.30
N LEU A 4 -5.02 -52.10 -10.79
CA LEU A 4 -4.26 -51.42 -9.75
C LEU A 4 -3.58 -50.14 -10.30
N ILE A 5 -3.11 -50.18 -11.55
CA ILE A 5 -2.51 -49.03 -12.24
C ILE A 5 -3.58 -47.97 -12.54
N ILE A 6 -4.77 -48.39 -12.96
CA ILE A 6 -5.90 -47.48 -13.23
C ILE A 6 -6.35 -46.81 -11.92
N TYR A 7 -6.45 -47.54 -10.81
CA TYR A 7 -6.83 -46.98 -9.52
C TYR A 7 -5.81 -45.95 -8.99
N PHE A 8 -4.51 -46.25 -9.13
CA PHE A 8 -3.45 -45.29 -8.79
C PHE A 8 -3.45 -44.04 -9.69
N GLY A 9 -3.65 -44.21 -11.00
CA GLY A 9 -3.73 -43.09 -11.95
C GLY A 9 -4.93 -42.16 -11.68
N VAL A 10 -6.09 -42.71 -11.37
CA VAL A 10 -7.31 -41.95 -11.01
C VAL A 10 -7.14 -41.22 -9.67
N GLY A 11 -6.47 -41.84 -8.69
CA GLY A 11 -6.14 -41.21 -7.41
C GLY A 11 -5.23 -39.98 -7.55
N ILE A 12 -4.20 -40.05 -8.41
CA ILE A 12 -3.27 -38.94 -8.64
C ILE A 12 -3.95 -37.79 -9.41
N ALA A 13 -4.75 -38.10 -10.42
CA ALA A 13 -5.48 -37.11 -11.20
C ALA A 13 -6.50 -36.33 -10.36
N SER A 14 -7.22 -37.02 -9.46
CA SER A 14 -8.18 -36.39 -8.55
C SER A 14 -7.51 -35.54 -7.46
N ALA A 15 -6.36 -35.94 -6.93
CA ALA A 15 -5.59 -35.09 -6.01
C ALA A 15 -5.07 -33.81 -6.70
N GLY A 16 -4.58 -33.94 -7.95
CA GLY A 16 -4.09 -32.82 -8.74
C GLY A 16 -5.16 -31.75 -9.01
N THR A 17 -6.39 -32.17 -9.32
CA THR A 17 -7.50 -31.23 -9.57
C THR A 17 -7.92 -30.47 -8.31
N VAL A 18 -7.93 -31.12 -7.15
CA VAL A 18 -8.25 -30.46 -5.87
C VAL A 18 -7.17 -29.43 -5.50
N VAL A 19 -5.88 -29.77 -5.64
CA VAL A 19 -4.79 -28.82 -5.39
C VAL A 19 -4.84 -27.63 -6.34
N GLY A 20 -5.09 -27.88 -7.63
CA GLY A 20 -5.27 -26.84 -8.64
C GLY A 20 -6.43 -25.89 -8.31
N LEU A 21 -7.57 -26.43 -7.86
CA LEU A 21 -8.74 -25.64 -7.46
C LEU A 21 -8.43 -24.76 -6.24
N ILE A 22 -7.73 -25.29 -5.23
CA ILE A 22 -7.33 -24.54 -4.03
C ILE A 22 -6.38 -23.40 -4.42
N ALA A 23 -5.34 -23.68 -5.20
CA ALA A 23 -4.39 -22.67 -5.67
C ALA A 23 -5.10 -21.57 -6.48
N PHE A 24 -6.00 -21.96 -7.38
CA PHE A 24 -6.81 -21.02 -8.16
C PHE A 24 -7.69 -20.12 -7.28
N CYS A 25 -8.33 -20.69 -6.26
CA CYS A 25 -9.14 -19.94 -5.30
C CYS A 25 -8.30 -18.95 -4.49
N LEU A 26 -7.12 -19.35 -4.04
CA LEU A 26 -6.18 -18.48 -3.31
C LEU A 26 -5.69 -17.34 -4.20
N HIS A 27 -5.31 -17.63 -5.44
CA HIS A 27 -4.90 -16.62 -6.41
C HIS A 27 -6.00 -15.59 -6.70
N ARG A 28 -7.24 -16.05 -6.90
CA ARG A 28 -8.40 -15.15 -7.10
C ARG A 28 -8.69 -14.30 -5.86
N LYS A 29 -8.54 -14.85 -4.66
CA LYS A 29 -8.65 -14.10 -3.40
C LYS A 29 -7.53 -13.05 -3.27
N LYS A 30 -6.29 -13.38 -3.60
CA LYS A 30 -5.15 -12.42 -3.62
C LYS A 30 -5.47 -11.24 -4.54
N LYS A 31 -5.85 -11.51 -5.79
CA LYS A 31 -6.22 -10.46 -6.77
C LYS A 31 -7.33 -9.53 -6.29
N LYS A 32 -8.39 -10.07 -5.68
CA LYS A 32 -9.47 -9.25 -5.11
C LYS A 32 -8.98 -8.34 -3.98
N LYS A 33 -8.09 -8.84 -3.11
CA LYS A 33 -7.51 -8.04 -2.02
C LYS A 33 -6.60 -6.92 -2.54
N VAL A 34 -5.76 -7.21 -3.53
CA VAL A 34 -4.90 -6.23 -4.19
C VAL A 34 -5.75 -5.12 -4.83
N ALA A 35 -6.75 -5.50 -5.63
CA ALA A 35 -7.65 -4.54 -6.27
C ALA A 35 -8.35 -3.63 -5.25
N PHE A 36 -8.87 -4.20 -4.16
CA PHE A 36 -9.48 -3.44 -3.08
C PHE A 36 -8.50 -2.47 -2.41
N TYR A 37 -7.26 -2.89 -2.18
CA TYR A 37 -6.23 -2.04 -1.61
C TYR A 37 -5.92 -0.86 -2.53
N ILE A 38 -5.62 -1.13 -3.81
CA ILE A 38 -5.27 -0.12 -4.81
C ILE A 38 -6.40 0.90 -4.96
N GLU A 39 -7.65 0.45 -5.07
CA GLU A 39 -8.82 1.31 -5.22
C GLU A 39 -9.02 2.19 -3.98
N SER A 40 -9.00 1.58 -2.79
CA SER A 40 -9.21 2.31 -1.54
C SER A 40 -8.08 3.30 -1.27
N PHE A 41 -6.83 2.90 -1.49
CA PHE A 41 -5.67 3.76 -1.29
C PHE A 41 -5.72 4.97 -2.24
N ASN A 42 -5.99 4.76 -3.53
CA ASN A 42 -6.16 5.85 -4.50
C ASN A 42 -7.27 6.82 -4.09
N ASN A 43 -8.42 6.30 -3.63
CA ASN A 43 -9.54 7.13 -3.23
C ASN A 43 -9.19 8.02 -2.02
N TYR A 44 -8.56 7.45 -0.99
CA TYR A 44 -8.11 8.23 0.17
C TYR A 44 -6.98 9.19 -0.17
N PHE A 45 -6.02 8.78 -1.00
CA PHE A 45 -4.92 9.65 -1.41
C PHE A 45 -5.41 10.84 -2.22
N ARG A 46 -6.39 10.66 -3.12
CA ARG A 46 -7.01 11.78 -3.85
C ARG A 46 -7.64 12.83 -2.93
N LYS A 47 -8.25 12.39 -1.82
CA LYS A 47 -8.91 13.27 -0.85
C LYS A 47 -7.91 13.96 0.07
N ASN A 48 -6.93 13.22 0.58
CA ASN A 48 -6.03 13.71 1.62
C ASN A 48 -4.79 14.39 1.04
N ARG A 49 -4.33 13.97 -0.15
CA ARG A 49 -3.03 14.31 -0.76
C ARG A 49 -1.82 14.08 0.15
N ASP A 50 -1.98 13.23 1.16
CA ASP A 50 -0.97 12.91 2.16
C ASP A 50 -0.95 11.39 2.40
N ILE A 51 0.25 10.80 2.35
CA ILE A 51 0.45 9.35 2.45
C ILE A 51 0.10 8.84 3.86
N ARG A 52 0.50 9.57 4.91
CA ARG A 52 0.26 9.19 6.30
C ARG A 52 -1.24 9.17 6.62
N LEU A 53 -1.96 10.22 6.27
CA LEU A 53 -3.41 10.33 6.44
C LEU A 53 -4.14 9.26 5.62
N THR A 54 -3.62 8.93 4.44
CA THR A 54 -4.13 7.84 3.60
C THR A 54 -3.99 6.50 4.30
N MET A 55 -2.80 6.17 4.83
CA MET A 55 -2.56 4.93 5.58
C MET A 55 -3.42 4.84 6.84
N LEU A 56 -3.60 5.94 7.58
CA LEU A 56 -4.51 6.00 8.75
C LEU A 56 -5.96 5.75 8.35
N SER A 57 -6.40 6.32 7.22
CA SER A 57 -7.76 6.13 6.70
C SER A 57 -7.98 4.68 6.26
N MET A 58 -6.98 4.07 5.61
CA MET A 58 -6.97 2.66 5.25
C MET A 58 -7.05 1.75 6.47
N LEU A 59 -6.29 2.06 7.52
CA LEU A 59 -6.26 1.27 8.75
C LEU A 59 -7.64 1.15 9.41
N LYS A 60 -8.48 2.19 9.34
CA LYS A 60 -9.86 2.18 9.86
C LYS A 60 -10.78 1.18 9.14
N LYS A 61 -10.50 0.87 7.87
CA LYS A 61 -11.30 -0.09 7.09
C LYS A 61 -10.94 -1.55 7.36
N TYR A 62 -9.71 -1.83 7.76
CA TYR A 62 -9.26 -3.20 8.00
C TYR A 62 -9.64 -3.69 9.40
N LYS A 63 -9.88 -5.00 9.52
CA LYS A 63 -10.08 -5.63 10.84
C LYS A 63 -8.79 -5.46 11.66
N LYS A 64 -8.91 -5.06 12.93
CA LYS A 64 -7.76 -4.73 13.81
C LYS A 64 -6.64 -5.77 13.88
N ARG A 65 -6.99 -7.06 13.72
CA ARG A 65 -6.08 -8.23 13.80
C ARG A 65 -5.68 -8.78 12.42
N SER A 66 -6.04 -8.12 11.32
CA SER A 66 -5.67 -8.57 9.98
C SER A 66 -4.20 -8.27 9.69
N LYS A 67 -3.58 -9.07 8.81
CA LYS A 67 -2.19 -8.86 8.39
C LYS A 67 -2.02 -7.49 7.71
N GLU A 68 -3.03 -7.07 6.95
CA GLU A 68 -3.09 -5.76 6.29
C GLU A 68 -3.08 -4.61 7.31
N ALA A 69 -3.86 -4.73 8.39
CA ALA A 69 -3.85 -3.75 9.48
C ALA A 69 -2.50 -3.73 10.23
N GLN A 70 -1.84 -4.88 10.40
CA GLN A 70 -0.53 -4.96 11.03
C GLN A 70 0.56 -4.31 10.16
N ALA A 71 0.56 -4.57 8.84
CA ALA A 71 1.48 -3.94 7.91
C ALA A 71 1.29 -2.41 7.88
N LEU A 72 0.04 -1.95 7.83
CA LEU A 72 -0.27 -0.51 7.91
C LEU A 72 0.22 0.12 9.22
N LYS A 73 0.04 -0.56 10.36
CA LYS A 73 0.55 -0.08 11.66
C LYS A 73 2.07 -0.02 11.70
N ALA A 74 2.76 -1.03 11.17
CA ALA A 74 4.22 -1.06 11.12
C ALA A 74 4.76 0.09 10.26
N GLY A 75 4.19 0.27 9.06
CA GLY A 75 4.56 1.38 8.18
C GLY A 75 4.27 2.75 8.81
N LEU A 76 3.11 2.93 9.45
CA LEU A 76 2.76 4.17 10.15
C LEU A 76 3.69 4.44 11.32
N TYR A 77 4.02 3.43 12.12
CA TYR A 77 4.95 3.56 13.24
C TYR A 77 6.34 3.99 12.75
N TYR A 78 6.84 3.39 11.67
CA TYR A 78 8.11 3.81 11.07
C TYR A 78 8.04 5.25 10.59
N LEU A 79 6.96 5.62 9.89
CA LEU A 79 6.79 6.97 9.35
C LEU A 79 6.71 8.04 10.44
N ASP A 80 6.02 7.75 11.54
CA ASP A 80 5.87 8.66 12.69
C ASP A 80 7.18 8.88 13.45
N ASN A 81 8.10 7.91 13.40
CA ASN A 81 9.41 8.00 14.06
C ASN A 81 10.56 8.36 13.09
N SER A 82 10.27 8.55 11.80
CA SER A 82 11.27 8.88 10.79
C SER A 82 11.46 10.40 10.70
N ILE A 83 12.69 10.87 10.97
CA ILE A 83 13.08 12.29 10.90
C ILE A 83 12.84 12.86 9.49
N LEU A 84 13.00 12.04 8.44
CA LEU A 84 12.91 12.45 7.04
C LEU A 84 11.58 12.06 6.36
N GLN A 85 10.63 11.50 7.11
CA GLN A 85 9.38 10.96 6.55
C GLN A 85 9.64 10.05 5.35
N ASP A 86 10.48 9.04 5.58
CA ASP A 86 10.86 8.05 4.58
C ASP A 86 9.65 7.17 4.21
N TYR A 87 8.94 7.63 3.19
CA TYR A 87 7.72 7.00 2.68
C TYR A 87 8.00 5.67 1.99
N ASP A 88 9.16 5.50 1.35
CA ASP A 88 9.53 4.27 0.66
C ASP A 88 9.63 3.12 1.68
N SER A 89 10.40 3.33 2.75
CA SER A 89 10.52 2.34 3.82
C SER A 89 9.20 2.09 4.54
N ALA A 90 8.39 3.13 4.81
CA ALA A 90 7.08 2.96 5.44
C ALA A 90 6.10 2.13 4.59
N LEU A 91 6.07 2.36 3.28
CA LEU A 91 5.18 1.65 2.36
C LEU A 91 5.70 0.25 2.01
N SER A 92 7.01 -0.01 2.15
CA SER A 92 7.61 -1.32 1.92
C SER A 92 6.98 -2.44 2.78
N TYR A 93 6.56 -2.13 4.02
CA TYR A 93 5.85 -3.08 4.90
C TYR A 93 4.55 -3.60 4.27
N ILE A 94 3.88 -2.74 3.49
CA ILE A 94 2.63 -3.08 2.82
C ILE A 94 2.92 -3.79 1.51
N SER A 95 3.89 -3.28 0.74
CA SER A 95 4.36 -3.92 -0.49
C SER A 95 4.78 -5.36 -0.27
N TYR A 96 5.58 -5.62 0.77
CA TYR A 96 6.03 -6.97 1.15
C TYR A 96 4.86 -7.90 1.49
N LEU A 97 3.82 -7.39 2.15
CA LEU A 97 2.65 -8.21 2.50
C LEU A 97 1.88 -8.67 1.26
N PHE A 98 1.68 -7.77 0.31
CA PHE A 98 0.87 -8.05 -0.87
C PHE A 98 1.67 -8.72 -1.99
N ASP A 99 2.97 -8.45 -2.09
CA ASP A 99 3.86 -9.02 -3.10
C ASP A 99 3.24 -8.88 -4.50
N ASP A 100 3.00 -7.62 -4.90
CA ASP A 100 2.30 -7.25 -6.13
C ASP A 100 2.84 -5.93 -6.71
N ASP A 101 3.38 -5.99 -7.92
CA ASP A 101 3.99 -4.85 -8.62
C ASP A 101 3.04 -3.66 -8.79
N GLY A 102 1.72 -3.91 -8.88
CA GLY A 102 0.73 -2.84 -9.03
C GLY A 102 0.64 -1.95 -7.79
N ILE A 103 0.88 -2.53 -6.62
CA ILE A 103 0.94 -1.78 -5.36
C ILE A 103 2.23 -0.96 -5.28
N ASP A 104 3.35 -1.51 -5.71
CA ASP A 104 4.62 -0.78 -5.75
C ASP A 104 4.57 0.41 -6.70
N GLN A 105 4.01 0.20 -7.90
CA GLN A 105 3.79 1.28 -8.86
C GLN A 105 2.88 2.38 -8.29
N LEU A 106 1.83 2.00 -7.57
CA LEU A 106 0.94 2.95 -6.91
C LEU A 106 1.69 3.76 -5.84
N HIS A 107 2.43 3.09 -4.96
CA HIS A 107 3.20 3.74 -3.91
C HIS A 107 4.22 4.72 -4.49
N ASN A 108 5.02 4.28 -5.46
CA ASN A 108 6.01 5.11 -6.15
C ASN A 108 5.37 6.34 -6.81
N LYS A 109 4.19 6.19 -7.41
CA LYS A 109 3.44 7.30 -8.00
C LYS A 109 3.00 8.31 -6.93
N CYS A 110 2.43 7.84 -5.83
CA CYS A 110 2.00 8.71 -4.73
C CYS A 110 3.17 9.46 -4.08
N ILE A 111 4.29 8.77 -3.86
CA ILE A 111 5.52 9.37 -3.33
C ILE A 111 6.00 10.50 -4.25
N LYS A 112 6.13 10.25 -5.55
CA LYS A 112 6.52 11.28 -6.54
C LYS A 112 5.61 12.51 -6.51
N ILE A 113 4.30 12.30 -6.38
CA ILE A 113 3.32 13.39 -6.29
C ILE A 113 3.56 14.23 -5.04
N VAL A 114 3.75 13.60 -3.88
CA VAL A 114 4.01 14.32 -2.60
C VAL A 114 5.32 15.10 -2.67
N TRP A 115 6.38 14.51 -3.22
CA TRP A 115 7.66 15.21 -3.39
C TRP A 115 7.54 16.42 -4.30
N LYS A 116 6.84 16.29 -5.42
CA LYS A 116 6.59 17.41 -6.32
C LYS A 116 5.83 18.54 -5.62
N MET A 117 4.77 18.21 -4.89
CA MET A 117 4.02 19.21 -4.11
C MET A 117 4.90 19.93 -3.08
N ARG A 118 5.83 19.23 -2.42
CA ARG A 118 6.77 19.85 -1.47
C ARG A 118 7.77 20.78 -2.13
N GLN A 119 8.26 20.41 -3.31
CA GLN A 119 9.16 21.26 -4.09
C GLN A 119 8.43 22.54 -4.54
N ASP A 120 7.21 22.40 -5.05
CA ASP A 120 6.38 23.52 -5.50
C ASP A 120 6.08 24.49 -4.33
N VAL A 121 5.79 23.99 -3.13
CA VAL A 121 5.58 24.83 -1.92
C VAL A 121 6.85 25.57 -1.51
N LYS A 122 8.03 24.93 -1.60
CA LYS A 122 9.31 25.56 -1.28
C LYS A 122 9.74 26.60 -2.33
N ALA A 123 9.21 26.52 -3.55
CA ALA A 123 9.52 27.42 -4.65
C ALA A 123 8.65 28.70 -4.63
N LEU A 124 7.67 28.81 -3.72
CA LEU A 124 6.94 30.06 -3.52
C LEU A 124 7.87 31.11 -2.91
N PRO A 125 7.88 32.36 -3.42
CA PRO A 125 8.68 33.41 -2.82
C PRO A 125 8.26 33.57 -1.36
N LYS A 126 9.23 33.64 -0.46
CA LYS A 126 8.96 34.08 0.92
C LYS A 126 8.35 35.46 0.80
N ILE A 127 7.13 35.62 1.31
CA ILE A 127 6.59 36.94 1.56
C ILE A 127 7.55 37.53 2.59
N GLU A 128 8.45 38.41 2.15
CA GLU A 128 9.19 39.27 3.07
C GLU A 128 8.14 40.12 3.75
N ASP A 129 7.95 39.88 5.05
CA ASP A 129 7.23 40.81 5.91
C ASP A 129 8.02 42.13 5.85
N THR A 130 7.59 43.06 5.00
CA THR A 130 8.15 44.41 4.98
C THR A 130 7.80 45.06 6.30
N GLU A 131 8.77 45.01 7.22
CA GLU A 131 8.88 45.90 8.36
C GLU A 131 8.69 47.32 7.86
N THR A 132 7.51 47.87 8.15
CA THR A 132 7.24 49.29 7.93
C THR A 132 7.93 50.02 9.06
N GLU A 133 9.19 50.42 8.83
CA GLU A 133 9.78 51.53 9.59
C GLU A 133 8.95 52.78 9.29
N GLU A 134 7.90 53.00 10.09
CA GLU A 134 7.38 54.34 10.31
C GLU A 134 8.44 55.13 11.10
N GLY A 135 9.33 55.77 10.38
CA GLY A 135 10.21 56.82 10.89
C GLY A 135 9.36 57.97 11.44
N LEU A 136 9.16 57.95 12.75
CA LEU A 136 8.64 59.07 13.53
C LEU A 136 9.83 59.77 14.20
N SER A 137 10.37 60.80 13.56
CA SER A 137 11.00 61.99 14.17
C SER A 137 11.43 62.99 13.10
#